data_AF-A0A256XWH9-F1
#
_entry.id   AF-A0A256XWH9-F1
#
_cell.length_a   1.000
_cell.length_b   1.000
_cell.length_c   1.000
_cell.angle_alpha   90.00
_cell.angle_beta   90.00
_cell.angle_gamma   90.00
#
_symmetry.space_group_name_H-M   'P 1'
#
loop_
_entity.id
_entity.type
_entity.pdbx_description
1 polymer ?
#
loop_
_entity_poly.entity_id
_entity_poly.type
_entity_poly.pdbx_seq_one_letter_code
_entity_poly.pdbx_strand_id
1 'polypeptide(L)'
;MRFYDFLTYSLINQYGNRKKPGRLSILVNVEEKKIYAVPRKIEHIDYAKQFNIELSKLIPVHIDTKLNENGLEEIIGLVTGVSGMEIGYGIRHSKKDLEEAHKLAKDFIENGELPIKKLEEDKIIYKYSTNQ
;
A
#
# COMPACT_ATOMS: atom_id res chain seq x y z
N MET A 1 -4.74 -11.30 12.54
CA MET A 1 -5.03 -10.43 11.37
C MET A 1 -4.68 -11.17 10.10
N ARG A 2 -5.38 -10.91 8.99
CA ARG A 2 -5.15 -11.59 7.71
C ARG A 2 -4.14 -10.81 6.87
N PHE A 3 -3.13 -11.51 6.34
CA PHE A 3 -2.20 -10.98 5.32
C PHE A 3 -2.53 -11.57 3.95
N TYR A 4 -1.92 -11.01 2.91
CA TYR A 4 -2.18 -11.39 1.52
C TYR A 4 -0.87 -11.50 0.74
N ASP A 5 -0.77 -12.53 -0.10
CA ASP A 5 0.45 -12.82 -0.87
C ASP A 5 0.41 -12.21 -2.28
N PHE A 6 -0.78 -11.98 -2.84
CA PHE A 6 -0.98 -11.38 -4.15
C PHE A 6 -2.31 -10.60 -4.24
N LEU A 7 -2.36 -9.62 -5.15
CA LEU A 7 -3.53 -8.76 -5.34
C LEU A 7 -4.62 -9.48 -6.15
N THR A 8 -5.83 -9.58 -5.60
CA THR A 8 -6.97 -10.22 -6.26
C THR A 8 -8.11 -9.22 -6.50
N TYR A 9 -9.04 -9.54 -7.40
CA TYR A 9 -10.27 -8.76 -7.55
C TYR A 9 -11.09 -8.71 -6.25
N SER A 10 -11.06 -9.81 -5.47
CA SER A 10 -11.76 -9.88 -4.18
C SER A 10 -11.24 -8.84 -3.17
N LEU A 11 -9.93 -8.61 -3.15
CA LEU A 11 -9.29 -7.60 -2.31
C LEU A 11 -9.72 -6.19 -2.69
N ILE A 12 -9.80 -5.87 -3.98
CA ILE A 12 -10.30 -4.57 -4.46
C ILE A 12 -11.78 -4.40 -4.08
N ASN A 13 -12.59 -5.43 -4.30
CA ASN A 13 -14.02 -5.41 -3.97
C ASN A 13 -14.28 -5.23 -2.47
N GLN A 14 -13.41 -5.74 -1.62
CA GLN A 14 -13.56 -5.65 -0.17
C GLN A 14 -12.92 -4.37 0.42
N TYR A 15 -11.74 -3.98 -0.05
CA TYR A 15 -10.89 -2.95 0.58
C TYR A 15 -10.63 -1.70 -0.28
N GLY A 16 -10.87 -1.76 -1.59
CA GLY A 16 -10.67 -0.64 -2.52
C GLY A 16 -11.63 0.54 -2.28
N ASN A 17 -11.57 1.59 -3.10
CA ASN A 17 -12.36 2.82 -2.92
C ASN A 17 -12.13 3.52 -1.57
N ARG A 18 -10.93 3.42 -1.00
CA ARG A 18 -10.57 4.07 0.26
C ARG A 18 -10.15 5.52 0.00
N LYS A 19 -10.87 6.48 0.61
CA LYS A 19 -10.70 7.95 0.48
C LYS A 19 -10.99 8.52 -0.90
N LYS A 20 -10.67 7.80 -1.98
CA LYS A 20 -11.05 8.13 -3.36
C LYS A 20 -11.41 6.84 -4.13
N PRO A 21 -12.23 6.93 -5.19
CA PRO A 21 -12.51 5.80 -6.06
C PRO A 21 -11.23 5.15 -6.60
N GLY A 22 -11.23 3.82 -6.74
CA GLY A 22 -10.11 3.03 -7.27
C GLY A 22 -8.93 2.86 -6.32
N ARG A 23 -8.90 3.53 -5.16
CA ARG A 23 -7.76 3.43 -4.23
C ARG A 23 -7.90 2.24 -3.30
N LEU A 24 -6.96 1.30 -3.36
CA LEU A 24 -6.63 0.38 -2.29
C LEU A 24 -5.52 0.98 -1.44
N SER A 25 -5.59 0.80 -0.12
CA SER A 25 -4.47 1.14 0.76
C SER A 25 -4.03 -0.09 1.54
N ILE A 26 -2.72 -0.28 1.64
CA ILE A 26 -2.10 -1.43 2.31
C ILE A 26 -1.03 -0.94 3.29
N LEU A 27 -0.74 -1.76 4.30
CA LEU A 27 0.46 -1.66 5.11
C LEU A 27 1.39 -2.82 4.73
N VAL A 28 2.64 -2.48 4.44
CA VAL A 28 3.70 -3.45 4.17
C VAL A 28 4.55 -3.57 5.43
N ASN A 29 4.60 -4.76 6.02
CA ASN A 29 5.59 -5.09 7.03
C ASN A 29 6.85 -5.58 6.31
N VAL A 30 7.88 -4.74 6.28
CA VAL A 30 9.15 -5.05 5.59
C VAL A 30 9.91 -6.19 6.27
N GLU A 31 9.87 -6.27 7.59
CA GLU A 31 10.61 -7.27 8.37
C GLU A 31 10.06 -8.68 8.12
N GLU A 32 8.74 -8.82 8.16
CA GLU A 32 8.08 -10.11 7.94
C GLU A 32 7.70 -10.37 6.48
N LYS A 33 7.89 -9.39 5.59
CA LYS A 33 7.44 -9.40 4.18
C LYS A 33 5.96 -9.70 4.01
N LYS A 34 5.12 -9.14 4.89
CA LYS A 34 3.67 -9.34 4.88
C LYS A 34 2.93 -8.08 4.46
N ILE A 35 1.85 -8.27 3.69
CA ILE A 35 0.99 -7.19 3.23
C ILE A 35 -0.38 -7.29 3.86
N TYR A 36 -0.85 -6.17 4.40
CA TYR A 36 -2.13 -6.05 5.08
C TYR A 36 -3.00 -5.02 4.39
N ALA A 37 -4.15 -5.44 3.85
CA ALA A 37 -5.13 -4.51 3.30
C ALA A 37 -5.79 -3.69 4.42
N VAL A 38 -5.81 -2.36 4.26
CA VAL A 38 -6.37 -1.43 5.24
C VAL A 38 -7.87 -1.28 4.98
N PRO A 39 -8.75 -1.53 5.97
CA PRO A 39 -10.19 -1.36 5.81
C PRO A 39 -10.59 0.07 5.39
N ARG A 40 -11.60 0.19 4.51
CA ARG A 40 -12.06 1.45 3.90
C ARG A 40 -12.31 2.60 4.89
N LYS A 41 -12.83 2.26 6.07
CA LYS A 41 -13.26 3.21 7.11
C LYS A 41 -12.23 3.39 8.24
N ILE A 42 -11.04 2.82 8.13
CA ILE A 42 -10.00 2.88 9.15
C ILE A 42 -8.79 3.65 8.62
N GLU A 43 -8.17 4.50 9.44
CA GLU A 43 -6.90 5.14 9.11
C GLU A 43 -5.73 4.17 9.20
N HIS A 44 -4.69 4.40 8.40
CA HIS A 44 -3.47 3.57 8.43
C HIS A 44 -2.92 3.45 9.84
N ILE A 45 -2.86 4.55 10.58
CA ILE A 45 -2.34 4.56 11.95
C ILE A 45 -3.20 3.75 12.91
N ASP A 46 -4.53 3.86 12.83
CA ASP A 46 -5.43 3.16 13.74
C ASP A 46 -5.43 1.66 13.44
N TYR A 47 -5.25 1.30 12.18
CA TYR A 47 -5.03 -0.07 11.78
C TYR A 47 -3.65 -0.58 12.22
N ALA A 48 -2.58 0.22 12.01
CA ALA A 48 -1.21 -0.09 12.38
C ALA A 48 -1.04 -0.32 13.90
N LYS A 49 -1.78 0.42 14.74
CA LYS A 49 -1.79 0.25 16.20
C LYS A 49 -2.40 -1.08 16.67
N GLN A 50 -3.15 -1.78 15.83
CA GLN A 50 -3.70 -3.10 16.16
C GLN A 50 -2.65 -4.20 16.03
N PHE A 51 -1.50 -3.90 15.41
CA PHE A 51 -0.37 -4.82 15.32
C PHE A 51 0.54 -4.64 16.52
N ASN A 52 1.04 -5.75 17.07
CA ASN A 52 2.10 -5.72 18.09
C ASN A 52 3.48 -5.57 17.42
N ILE A 53 3.62 -4.58 16.54
CA ILE A 53 4.78 -4.32 15.67
C ILE A 53 5.14 -2.85 15.79
N GLU A 54 6.44 -2.54 15.73
CA GLU A 54 6.90 -1.16 15.69
C GLU A 54 6.33 -0.43 14.45
N LEU A 55 5.66 0.70 14.66
CA LEU A 55 4.95 1.42 13.58
C LEU A 55 5.89 1.89 12.45
N SER A 56 7.17 2.10 12.74
CA SER A 56 8.20 2.43 11.75
C SER A 56 8.49 1.29 10.76
N LYS A 57 8.07 0.05 11.08
CA LYS A 57 8.21 -1.12 10.21
C LYS A 57 7.00 -1.37 9.32
N LEU A 58 5.89 -0.67 9.58
CA LEU A 58 4.65 -0.75 8.81
C LEU A 58 4.59 0.42 7.84
N ILE A 59 4.91 0.16 6.58
CA ILE A 59 5.00 1.19 5.56
C ILE A 59 3.69 1.27 4.78
N PRO A 60 3.04 2.45 4.74
CA PRO A 60 1.82 2.65 3.98
C PRO A 60 2.11 2.69 2.48
N VAL A 61 1.29 1.98 1.72
CA VAL A 61 1.32 1.98 0.26
C VAL A 61 -0.08 2.14 -0.29
N HIS A 62 -0.20 2.94 -1.34
CA HIS A 62 -1.42 3.13 -2.11
C HIS A 62 -1.29 2.47 -3.46
N ILE A 63 -2.31 1.68 -3.82
CA ILE A 63 -2.47 1.08 -5.12
C ILE A 63 -3.73 1.70 -5.71
N ASP A 64 -3.59 2.42 -6.81
CA ASP A 64 -4.71 3.06 -7.50
C ASP A 64 -5.08 2.24 -8.73
N THR A 65 -6.38 1.94 -8.86
CA THR A 65 -6.97 1.21 -9.98
C THR A 65 -8.00 2.07 -10.71
N LYS A 66 -8.34 1.65 -11.92
CA LYS A 66 -9.39 2.27 -12.74
C LYS A 66 -10.10 1.19 -13.55
N LEU A 67 -11.39 1.39 -13.83
CA LEU A 67 -12.10 0.56 -14.80
C LEU A 67 -11.67 0.90 -16.23
N ASN A 68 -11.29 -0.12 -17.00
CA ASN A 68 -11.03 0.01 -18.42
C ASN A 68 -12.33 0.05 -19.24
N GLU A 69 -12.20 0.17 -20.57
CA GLU A 69 -13.34 0.26 -21.50
C GLU A 69 -14.26 -0.97 -21.47
N ASN A 70 -13.75 -2.11 -20.98
CA ASN A 70 -14.50 -3.36 -20.82
C ASN A 70 -15.05 -3.54 -19.39
N GLY A 71 -14.90 -2.55 -18.51
CA GLY A 71 -15.37 -2.61 -17.11
C GLY A 71 -14.52 -3.48 -16.19
N LEU A 72 -13.28 -3.80 -16.57
CA LEU A 72 -12.32 -4.52 -15.71
C LEU A 72 -11.42 -3.53 -14.98
N GLU A 73 -11.14 -3.79 -13.70
CA GLU A 73 -10.16 -3.00 -12.92
C GLU A 73 -8.74 -3.24 -13.46
N GLU A 74 -8.04 -2.16 -13.81
CA GLU A 74 -6.63 -2.14 -14.17
C GLU A 74 -5.84 -1.31 -13.16
N ILE A 75 -4.60 -1.71 -12.89
CA ILE A 75 -3.72 -0.99 -11.98
C ILE A 75 -3.07 0.16 -12.75
N ILE A 76 -3.21 1.37 -12.21
CA ILE A 76 -2.73 2.61 -12.83
C ILE A 76 -1.72 3.36 -11.97
N GLY A 77 -1.59 3.04 -10.69
CA GLY A 77 -0.67 3.75 -9.82
C GLY A 77 -0.22 2.97 -8.59
N LEU A 78 1.03 3.21 -8.19
CA LEU A 78 1.64 2.70 -6.98
C LEU A 78 2.44 3.81 -6.29
N VAL A 79 2.09 4.09 -5.03
CA VAL A 79 2.73 5.15 -4.24
C VAL A 79 3.07 4.64 -2.85
N THR A 80 4.35 4.67 -2.49
CA THR A 80 4.87 4.21 -1.18
C THR A 80 5.27 5.36 -0.28
N GLY A 81 5.05 5.23 1.03
CA GLY A 81 5.47 6.22 2.04
C GLY A 81 4.55 7.44 2.11
N VAL A 82 3.25 7.24 1.85
CA VAL A 82 2.24 8.31 1.92
C VAL A 82 1.14 7.92 2.88
N SER A 83 1.19 8.45 4.10
CA SER A 83 0.03 8.44 4.98
C SER A 83 0.03 9.55 6.03
N GLY A 84 -1.06 9.61 6.80
CA GLY A 84 -1.12 10.43 8.02
C GLY A 84 -0.19 9.93 9.14
N MET A 85 0.40 8.74 9.03
CA MET A 85 1.36 8.20 10.01
C MET A 85 2.62 9.08 10.07
N GLU A 86 3.18 9.44 8.91
CA GLU A 86 4.39 10.24 8.84
C GLU A 86 4.13 11.70 9.22
N ILE A 87 3.00 12.26 8.76
CA ILE A 87 2.65 13.67 8.97
C ILE A 87 2.13 13.91 10.40
N GLY A 88 1.16 13.11 10.83
CA GLY A 88 0.42 13.33 12.07
C GLY A 88 1.06 12.69 13.30
N TYR A 89 1.83 11.61 13.13
CA TYR A 89 2.38 10.82 14.24
C TYR A 89 3.91 10.81 14.29
N GLY A 90 4.58 11.56 13.40
CA GLY A 90 6.04 11.69 13.42
C GLY A 90 6.79 10.38 13.10
N ILE A 91 6.11 9.37 12.55
CA ILE A 91 6.75 8.12 12.15
C ILE A 91 7.68 8.39 10.98
N ARG A 92 8.86 7.78 11.01
CA ARG A 92 9.91 7.94 9.99
C ARG A 92 10.36 6.56 9.55
N HIS A 93 10.49 6.39 8.24
CA HIS A 93 10.94 5.16 7.62
C HIS A 93 12.34 5.38 7.00
N SER A 94 13.19 4.37 7.04
CA SER A 94 14.47 4.43 6.34
C SER A 94 14.23 4.44 4.83
N LYS A 95 15.18 4.99 4.05
CA LYS A 95 15.09 4.92 2.58
C LYS A 95 15.05 3.48 2.10
N LYS A 96 15.88 2.63 2.71
CA LYS A 96 15.95 1.20 2.41
C LYS A 96 14.62 0.49 2.66
N ASP A 97 13.96 0.76 3.78
CA ASP A 97 12.67 0.12 4.08
C ASP A 97 11.58 0.60 3.10
N LEU A 98 11.60 1.88 2.70
CA LEU A 98 10.68 2.42 1.69
C LEU A 98 10.87 1.74 0.32
N GLU A 99 12.13 1.55 -0.10
CA GLU A 99 12.48 0.86 -1.34
C GLU A 99 12.03 -0.62 -1.30
N GLU A 100 12.30 -1.32 -0.21
CA GLU A 100 11.89 -2.72 -0.04
C GLU A 100 10.36 -2.84 0.01
N ALA A 101 9.67 -1.97 0.74
CA ALA A 101 8.21 -1.96 0.77
C ALA A 101 7.59 -1.71 -0.61
N HIS A 102 8.19 -0.80 -1.38
CA HIS A 102 7.74 -0.53 -2.74
C HIS A 102 7.95 -1.72 -3.67
N LYS A 103 9.11 -2.39 -3.56
CA LYS A 103 9.38 -3.64 -4.28
C LYS A 103 8.38 -4.74 -3.91
N LEU A 104 8.16 -4.99 -2.63
CA LEU A 104 7.19 -5.99 -2.16
C LEU A 104 5.76 -5.68 -2.67
N ALA A 105 5.39 -4.41 -2.74
CA ALA A 105 4.10 -4.01 -3.29
C ALA A 105 4.01 -4.22 -4.81
N LYS A 106 5.11 -4.06 -5.55
CA LYS A 106 5.19 -4.43 -6.97
C LYS A 106 5.04 -5.94 -7.15
N ASP A 107 5.81 -6.73 -6.41
CA ASP A 107 5.72 -8.20 -6.46
C ASP A 107 4.29 -8.67 -6.15
N PHE A 108 3.62 -8.05 -5.17
CA PHE A 108 2.22 -8.33 -4.83
C PHE A 108 1.23 -8.03 -5.95
N ILE A 109 1.48 -6.98 -6.72
CA ILE A 109 0.70 -6.58 -7.89
C ILE A 109 1.00 -7.50 -9.09
N GLU A 110 2.26 -7.73 -9.39
CA GLU A 110 2.74 -8.53 -10.54
C GLU A 110 2.35 -9.99 -10.44
N ASN A 111 2.30 -10.55 -9.23
CA ASN A 111 1.80 -11.90 -8.97
C ASN A 111 0.27 -11.96 -8.82
N GLY A 112 -0.42 -10.83 -8.98
CA GLY A 112 -1.87 -10.70 -8.81
C GLY A 112 -2.70 -11.04 -10.05
N GLU A 113 -4.02 -10.88 -9.90
CA GLU A 113 -5.01 -11.16 -10.94
C GLU A 113 -5.31 -9.94 -11.84
N LEU A 114 -4.95 -8.73 -11.38
CA LEU A 114 -5.30 -7.49 -12.06
C LEU A 114 -4.26 -7.16 -13.13
N PRO A 115 -4.69 -6.79 -14.35
CA PRO A 115 -3.77 -6.33 -15.37
C PRO A 115 -3.06 -5.03 -14.95
N ILE A 116 -1.77 -4.95 -15.26
CA ILE A 116 -0.95 -3.77 -15.04
C ILE A 116 -0.84 -3.03 -16.37
N LYS A 117 -1.34 -1.80 -16.43
CA LYS A 117 -1.06 -0.89 -17.55
C LYS A 117 0.22 -0.10 -17.23
N LYS A 118 0.67 0.72 -18.18
CA LYS A 118 1.69 1.73 -17.87
C LYS A 118 1.23 2.54 -16.66
N LEU A 119 1.94 2.38 -15.54
CA LEU A 119 1.65 3.10 -14.31
C LEU A 119 1.79 4.61 -14.57
N GLU A 120 0.72 5.35 -14.32
CA GLU A 120 0.73 6.82 -14.33
C GLU A 120 1.59 7.36 -13.18
N GLU A 121 1.55 6.66 -12.04
CA GLU A 121 2.41 6.90 -10.91
C GLU A 121 3.11 5.62 -10.45
N ASP A 122 4.43 5.68 -10.36
CA ASP A 122 5.26 4.62 -9.79
C ASP A 122 6.36 5.30 -8.96
N LYS A 123 6.06 5.59 -7.69
CA LYS A 123 6.90 6.49 -6.89
C LYS A 123 6.99 6.12 -5.41
N ILE A 124 8.12 6.50 -4.84
CA ILE A 124 8.39 6.45 -3.40
C ILE A 124 8.50 7.89 -2.90
N ILE A 125 7.81 8.21 -1.81
CA ILE A 125 7.86 9.53 -1.19
C ILE A 125 8.87 9.52 -0.03
N TYR A 126 10.03 10.12 -0.28
CA TYR A 126 11.12 10.23 0.70
C TYR A 126 11.02 11.44 1.64
N LYS A 127 9.94 12.24 1.55
CA LYS A 127 9.81 13.54 2.24
C LYS A 127 10.06 13.46 3.76
N TYR A 128 9.69 12.34 4.39
CA TYR A 128 9.85 12.09 5.82
C TYR A 128 10.81 10.93 6.10
N SER A 129 11.66 10.56 5.13
CA SER A 129 12.60 9.45 5.30
C SER A 129 13.82 9.85 6.13
N THR A 130 14.39 8.88 6.85
CA THR A 130 15.73 9.01 7.44
C THR A 130 16.79 8.55 6.45
N ASN A 131 17.99 9.12 6.54
CA ASN A 131 19.12 8.78 5.66
C ASN A 131 19.83 7.46 6.04
N GLN A 132 19.30 6.71 7.01
CA GLN A 132 19.86 5.43 7.44
C GLN A 132 19.49 4.29 6.48
#